data_AF-A0A6N7S9S6-F1
#
_entry.id   AF-A0A6N7S9S6-F1
#
_cell.length_a   1.000
_cell.length_b   1.000
_cell.length_c   1.000
_cell.angle_alpha   90.00
_cell.angle_beta   90.00
_cell.angle_gamma   90.00
#
_symmetry.space_group_name_H-M   'P 1'
#
loop_
_entity.id
_entity.type
_entity.pdbx_description
1 polymer ?
#
loop_
_entity_poly.entity_id
_entity_poly.type
_entity_poly.pdbx_seq_one_letter_code
_entity_poly.pdbx_strand_id
1 'polypeptide(L)'
;MKKSSIVTMMAVLLSLGFCVLYFGLFARISETSSAPQDALEVTVTPSAEPAAPVNAENGAVSTSTLSWIQAGVFAQESSVRELTAFLEQDGFTPVVYPRDQYQIVAVGMSLDPQVTRQCKQRMIDLDYEWMERSCTLNETQRQQLEEGQTAVVLEGCTSQP
;
A
#
# COMPACT_ATOMS: atom_id res chain seq x y z
N MET A 1 -2.20 1.04 -56.37
CA MET A 1 -2.22 1.08 -54.88
C MET A 1 -2.98 -0.13 -54.36
N LYS A 2 -2.30 -1.22 -53.97
CA LYS A 2 -2.95 -2.49 -53.52
C LYS A 2 -2.25 -3.16 -52.32
N LYS A 3 -1.13 -2.60 -51.86
CA LYS A 3 -0.29 -3.14 -50.77
C LYS A 3 -0.74 -2.72 -49.36
N SER A 4 -1.45 -1.59 -49.24
CA SER A 4 -1.85 -1.04 -47.91
C SER A 4 -2.87 -1.91 -47.17
N SER A 5 -3.79 -2.56 -47.91
CA SER A 5 -4.87 -3.38 -47.33
C SER A 5 -4.38 -4.71 -46.72
N ILE A 6 -3.28 -5.28 -47.24
CA ILE A 6 -2.72 -6.53 -46.73
C ILE A 6 -2.00 -6.29 -45.40
N VAL A 7 -1.32 -5.15 -45.27
CA VAL A 7 -0.61 -4.79 -44.03
C VAL A 7 -1.60 -4.52 -42.89
N THR A 8 -2.72 -3.84 -43.18
CA THR A 8 -3.77 -3.63 -42.18
C THR A 8 -4.46 -4.93 -41.79
N MET A 9 -4.74 -5.82 -42.76
CA MET A 9 -5.32 -7.13 -42.46
C MET A 9 -4.39 -8.00 -41.60
N MET A 10 -3.08 -7.98 -41.88
CA MET A 10 -2.07 -8.67 -41.07
C MET A 10 -1.97 -8.10 -39.66
N ALA A 11 -2.02 -6.78 -39.49
CA ALA A 11 -2.00 -6.13 -38.18
C ALA A 11 -3.24 -6.50 -37.34
N VAL A 12 -4.42 -6.57 -37.96
CA VAL A 12 -5.65 -6.98 -37.28
C VAL A 12 -5.58 -8.46 -36.84
N LEU A 13 -5.06 -9.34 -37.69
CA LEU A 13 -4.90 -10.76 -37.37
C LEU A 13 -3.88 -10.99 -36.25
N LEU A 14 -2.77 -10.25 -36.25
CA LEU A 14 -1.77 -10.31 -35.18
C LEU A 14 -2.30 -9.77 -33.86
N SER A 15 -3.09 -8.68 -33.90
CA SER A 15 -3.75 -8.12 -32.72
C SER A 15 -4.75 -9.10 -32.11
N LEU A 16 -5.61 -9.72 -32.94
CA LEU A 16 -6.55 -10.76 -32.50
C LEU A 16 -5.82 -11.98 -31.91
N GLY A 17 -4.73 -12.42 -32.54
CA GLY A 17 -3.90 -13.51 -32.01
C GLY A 17 -3.29 -13.17 -30.65
N PHE A 18 -2.81 -11.95 -30.47
CA PHE A 18 -2.25 -11.48 -29.19
C PHE A 18 -3.33 -11.38 -28.10
N CYS A 19 -4.55 -10.93 -28.44
CA CYS A 19 -5.67 -10.91 -27.50
C CYS A 19 -6.02 -12.31 -27.00
N VAL A 20 -6.10 -13.31 -27.88
CA VAL A 20 -6.41 -14.69 -27.48
C VAL A 20 -5.31 -15.27 -26.58
N LEU A 21 -4.04 -15.00 -26.88
CA LEU A 21 -2.92 -15.43 -26.04
C LEU A 21 -2.93 -14.75 -24.66
N TYR A 22 -3.23 -13.45 -24.61
CA TYR A 22 -3.32 -12.69 -23.37
C TYR A 22 -4.45 -13.22 -22.45
N PHE A 23 -5.65 -13.41 -22.99
CA PHE A 23 -6.76 -13.97 -22.22
C PHE A 23 -6.51 -15.43 -21.80
N GLY A 24 -5.86 -16.24 -22.65
CA GLY A 24 -5.47 -17.61 -22.30
C GLY A 24 -4.44 -17.69 -21.16
N LEU A 25 -3.49 -16.75 -21.10
CA LEU A 25 -2.55 -16.59 -19.99
C LEU A 25 -3.28 -16.18 -18.70
N PHE A 26 -4.22 -15.23 -18.78
CA PHE A 26 -4.97 -14.76 -17.61
C PHE A 26 -5.87 -15.86 -17.00
N ALA A 27 -6.48 -16.70 -17.86
CA ALA A 27 -7.26 -17.86 -17.43
C ALA A 27 -6.38 -18.91 -16.71
N ARG A 28 -5.18 -19.18 -17.22
CA ARG A 28 -4.23 -20.11 -16.59
C ARG A 28 -3.70 -19.63 -15.24
N ILE A 29 -3.49 -18.32 -15.07
CA ILE A 29 -3.02 -17.77 -13.78
C ILE A 29 -4.12 -17.86 -12.73
N SER A 30 -5.38 -17.62 -13.12
CA SER A 30 -6.55 -17.73 -12.22
C SER A 30 -6.79 -19.16 -11.70
N GLU A 31 -6.53 -20.20 -12.51
CA GLU A 31 -6.68 -21.60 -12.09
C GLU A 31 -5.59 -22.08 -11.11
N THR A 32 -4.48 -21.35 -10.95
CA THR A 32 -3.41 -21.73 -10.01
C THR A 32 -3.63 -21.20 -8.59
N SER A 33 -4.68 -20.38 -8.37
CA SER A 33 -5.03 -19.82 -7.05
C SER A 33 -6.16 -20.61 -6.40
N SER A 34 -6.01 -21.93 -6.30
CA SER A 34 -6.98 -22.80 -5.61
C SER A 34 -6.30 -23.99 -4.95
N ALA A 35 -5.74 -23.78 -3.74
CA ALA A 35 -5.73 -24.71 -2.60
C ALA A 35 -4.79 -24.20 -1.46
N PRO A 36 -5.03 -24.54 -0.18
CA PRO A 36 -6.29 -24.54 0.55
C PRO A 36 -6.24 -23.66 1.82
N GLN A 37 -7.43 -23.29 2.31
CA GLN A 37 -7.63 -22.71 3.64
C GLN A 37 -7.21 -23.73 4.69
N ASP A 38 -6.16 -23.43 5.47
CA ASP A 38 -5.84 -24.18 6.67
C ASP A 38 -6.28 -23.38 7.90
N ALA A 39 -7.14 -24.02 8.66
CA ALA A 39 -7.84 -23.48 9.81
C ALA A 39 -6.86 -23.31 10.98
N LEU A 40 -6.65 -22.07 11.44
CA LEU A 40 -6.04 -21.85 12.74
C LEU A 40 -7.15 -21.88 13.80
N GLU A 41 -7.41 -23.09 14.29
CA GLU A 41 -8.19 -23.34 15.50
C GLU A 41 -7.39 -22.79 16.70
N VAL A 42 -7.80 -21.63 17.22
CA VAL A 42 -7.21 -21.05 18.44
C VAL A 42 -7.81 -21.78 19.65
N THR A 43 -7.14 -22.85 20.08
CA THR A 43 -7.42 -23.52 21.35
C THR A 43 -7.07 -22.58 22.51
N VAL A 44 -8.08 -22.05 23.17
CA VAL A 44 -7.96 -21.32 24.45
C VAL A 44 -7.46 -22.29 25.52
N THR A 45 -6.23 -22.11 25.99
CA THR A 45 -5.74 -22.78 27.20
C THR A 45 -5.63 -21.73 28.31
N PRO A 46 -6.43 -21.79 29.39
CA PRO A 46 -6.25 -20.91 30.53
C PRO A 46 -5.20 -21.52 31.47
N SER A 47 -4.00 -20.94 31.52
CA SER A 47 -3.02 -21.28 32.55
C SER A 47 -3.07 -20.23 33.66
N ALA A 48 -3.60 -20.64 34.80
CA ALA A 48 -3.54 -19.89 36.04
C ALA A 48 -2.20 -20.17 36.75
N GLU A 49 -1.45 -19.12 37.10
CA GLU A 49 -0.67 -19.06 38.35
C GLU A 49 -0.33 -17.60 38.72
N PRO A 50 -0.20 -17.26 40.02
CA PRO A 50 -0.47 -15.93 40.54
C PRO A 50 0.77 -15.03 40.78
N ALA A 51 0.52 -13.73 40.62
CA ALA A 51 1.14 -12.56 41.26
C ALA A 51 2.61 -12.63 41.76
N ALA A 52 3.48 -11.90 41.07
CA ALA A 52 4.57 -11.13 41.68
C ALA A 52 4.43 -9.66 41.24
N PRO A 53 4.51 -8.67 42.15
CA PRO A 53 4.52 -7.28 41.75
C PRO A 53 5.91 -6.96 41.22
N VAL A 54 6.10 -7.08 39.91
CA VAL A 54 7.24 -6.44 39.25
C VAL A 54 6.99 -4.94 39.32
N ASN A 55 7.74 -4.28 40.20
CA ASN A 55 7.98 -2.85 40.15
C ASN A 55 8.31 -2.49 38.69
N ALA A 56 7.38 -1.83 38.01
CA ALA A 56 7.59 -1.27 36.68
C ALA A 56 8.45 -0.01 36.81
N GLU A 57 9.68 -0.19 37.26
CA GLU A 57 10.75 0.80 37.14
C GLU A 57 11.47 0.51 35.82
N ASN A 58 10.84 0.91 34.72
CA ASN A 58 11.44 1.30 33.45
C ASN A 58 10.31 1.61 32.47
N GLY A 59 10.07 2.90 32.25
CA GLY A 59 9.17 3.42 31.24
C GLY A 59 9.66 3.04 29.84
N ALA A 60 9.33 1.83 29.39
CA ALA A 60 9.32 1.50 27.99
C ALA A 60 8.16 2.28 27.35
N VAL A 61 8.46 3.52 26.95
CA VAL A 61 7.64 4.24 25.98
C VAL A 61 7.45 3.27 24.82
N SER A 62 6.23 2.79 24.61
CA SER A 62 5.91 1.86 23.52
C SER A 62 6.02 2.63 22.20
N THR A 63 7.25 2.77 21.70
CA THR A 63 7.55 3.47 20.46
C THR A 63 7.04 2.63 19.30
N SER A 64 5.98 3.09 18.67
CA SER A 64 5.41 2.44 17.49
C SER A 64 6.00 3.10 16.25
N THR A 65 6.46 2.33 15.27
CA THR A 65 6.99 2.88 14.01
C THR A 65 5.90 2.84 12.96
N LEU A 66 5.45 4.00 12.51
CA LEU A 66 4.56 4.12 11.36
C LEU A 66 5.40 4.07 10.09
N SER A 67 5.03 3.18 9.18
CA SER A 67 5.63 3.07 7.86
C SER A 67 4.57 3.36 6.79
N TRP A 68 4.96 4.04 5.73
CA TRP A 68 4.08 4.34 4.59
C TRP A 68 4.89 4.45 3.31
N ILE A 69 4.18 4.39 2.18
CA ILE A 69 4.78 4.62 0.87
C ILE A 69 4.33 5.98 0.35
N GLN A 70 5.29 6.83 0.06
CA GLN A 70 5.07 8.08 -0.65
C GLN A 70 4.97 7.78 -2.15
N ALA A 71 3.82 8.07 -2.75
CA ALA A 71 3.56 7.85 -4.17
C ALA A 71 3.88 9.07 -5.05
N GLY A 72 3.99 10.26 -4.45
CA GLY A 72 4.39 11.46 -5.19
C GLY A 72 4.37 12.73 -4.36
N VAL A 73 5.00 13.77 -4.91
CA VAL A 73 5.08 15.11 -4.31
C VAL A 73 4.73 16.14 -5.39
N PHE A 74 3.73 16.95 -5.15
CA PHE A 74 3.17 17.86 -6.16
C PHE A 74 2.99 19.26 -5.60
N ALA A 75 3.27 20.27 -6.43
CA ALA A 75 2.94 21.66 -6.10
C ALA A 75 1.53 22.06 -6.55
N GLN A 76 0.93 21.31 -7.49
CA GLN A 76 -0.37 21.60 -8.07
C GLN A 76 -1.42 20.62 -7.57
N GLU A 77 -2.56 21.15 -7.11
CA GLU A 77 -3.69 20.35 -6.60
C GLU A 77 -4.30 19.44 -7.69
N SER A 78 -4.28 19.86 -8.95
CA SER A 78 -4.79 19.05 -10.07
C SER A 78 -4.04 17.72 -10.20
N SER A 79 -2.71 17.74 -10.12
CA SER A 79 -1.88 16.53 -10.20
C SER A 79 -2.09 15.60 -9.01
N VAL A 80 -2.28 16.18 -7.82
CA VAL A 80 -2.64 15.42 -6.61
C VAL A 80 -3.95 14.69 -6.83
N ARG A 81 -4.98 15.40 -7.32
CA ARG A 81 -6.31 14.83 -7.55
C ARG A 81 -6.28 13.72 -8.60
N GLU A 82 -5.54 13.90 -9.69
CA GLU A 82 -5.36 12.87 -10.72
C GLU A 82 -4.69 11.62 -10.14
N LEU A 83 -3.56 11.76 -9.45
CA LEU A 83 -2.87 10.61 -8.84
C LEU A 83 -3.74 9.92 -7.79
N THR A 84 -4.43 10.69 -6.95
CA THR A 84 -5.33 10.16 -5.92
C THR A 84 -6.42 9.30 -6.56
N ALA A 85 -7.04 9.79 -7.65
CA ALA A 85 -8.07 9.04 -8.36
C ALA A 85 -7.54 7.74 -8.99
N PHE A 86 -6.33 7.76 -9.56
CA PHE A 86 -5.71 6.54 -10.09
C PHE A 86 -5.41 5.52 -8.98
N LEU A 87 -4.85 5.97 -7.86
CA LEU A 87 -4.56 5.10 -6.72
C LEU A 87 -5.84 4.50 -6.11
N GLU A 88 -6.91 5.29 -6.00
CA GLU A 88 -8.22 4.79 -5.55
C GLU A 88 -8.81 3.77 -6.51
N GLN A 89 -8.70 4.00 -7.82
CA GLN A 89 -9.15 3.06 -8.85
C GLN A 89 -8.42 1.71 -8.76
N ASP A 90 -7.13 1.73 -8.43
CA ASP A 90 -6.31 0.54 -8.22
C ASP A 90 -6.48 -0.07 -6.81
N GLY A 91 -7.38 0.48 -5.99
CA GLY A 91 -7.74 -0.06 -4.68
C GLY A 91 -6.74 0.27 -3.58
N PHE A 92 -5.99 1.36 -3.71
CA PHE A 92 -5.25 1.97 -2.61
C PHE A 92 -6.12 3.00 -1.88
N THR A 93 -5.76 3.28 -0.62
CA THR A 93 -6.37 4.34 0.18
C THR A 93 -5.36 5.49 0.33
N PRO A 94 -5.28 6.42 -0.63
CA PRO A 94 -4.34 7.54 -0.57
C PRO A 94 -4.72 8.52 0.55
N VAL A 95 -3.70 9.02 1.22
CA VAL A 95 -3.79 10.13 2.18
C VAL A 95 -2.92 11.25 1.66
N VAL A 96 -3.54 12.42 1.49
CA VAL A 96 -2.87 13.64 1.08
C VAL A 96 -2.58 14.48 2.31
N TYR A 97 -1.34 14.94 2.46
CA TYR A 97 -0.97 15.86 3.51
C TYR A 97 -0.05 16.96 2.98
N PRO A 98 -0.18 18.20 3.48
CA PRO A 98 0.70 19.29 3.08
C PRO A 98 2.08 19.11 3.72
N ARG A 99 3.13 19.51 2.99
CA ARG A 99 4.49 19.65 3.51
C ARG A 99 5.15 20.85 2.84
N ASP A 100 5.40 21.90 3.63
CA ASP A 100 5.88 23.20 3.16
C ASP A 100 4.97 23.78 2.06
N GLN A 101 5.46 23.87 0.82
CA GLN A 101 4.72 24.37 -0.35
C GLN A 101 4.20 23.26 -1.27
N TYR A 102 4.37 22.00 -0.85
CA TYR A 102 3.99 20.83 -1.65
C TYR A 102 2.89 20.02 -0.94
N GLN A 103 2.19 19.22 -1.72
CA GLN A 103 1.27 18.20 -1.24
C GLN A 103 1.87 16.84 -1.53
N ILE A 104 1.89 15.97 -0.52
CA ILE A 104 2.43 14.63 -0.61
C ILE A 104 1.26 13.64 -0.62
N VAL A 105 1.31 12.69 -1.56
CA VAL A 105 0.36 11.58 -1.62
C VAL A 105 1.03 10.35 -1.04
N ALA A 106 0.45 9.78 0.02
CA ALA A 106 0.94 8.57 0.69
C ALA A 106 -0.10 7.44 0.67
N VAL A 107 0.36 6.20 0.64
CA VAL A 107 -0.45 4.98 0.66
C VAL A 107 0.18 3.94 1.58
N GLY A 108 -0.61 2.92 1.98
CA GLY A 108 -0.10 1.78 2.73
C GLY A 108 0.42 2.11 4.12
N MET A 109 -0.15 3.13 4.77
CA MET A 109 0.24 3.55 6.11
C MET A 109 -0.14 2.49 7.12
N SER A 110 0.84 1.96 7.84
CA SER A 110 0.61 0.93 8.84
C SER A 110 1.68 0.98 9.93
N LEU A 111 1.28 0.59 11.14
CA LEU A 111 2.21 0.29 12.24
C LEU A 111 2.88 -1.09 12.05
N ASP A 112 2.29 -1.94 11.21
CA ASP A 112 2.88 -3.21 10.79
C ASP A 112 3.67 -3.02 9.48
N PRO A 113 5.00 -3.17 9.49
CA PRO A 113 5.83 -3.02 8.30
C PRO A 113 5.51 -4.04 7.20
N GLN A 114 4.89 -5.19 7.51
CA GLN A 114 4.50 -6.17 6.50
C GLN A 114 3.39 -5.63 5.59
N VAL A 115 2.43 -4.91 6.15
CA VAL A 115 1.34 -4.28 5.39
C VAL A 115 1.90 -3.24 4.41
N THR A 116 2.84 -2.40 4.89
CA THR A 116 3.51 -1.41 4.04
C THR A 116 4.34 -2.06 2.95
N ARG A 117 5.02 -3.19 3.22
CA ARG A 117 5.76 -3.96 2.21
C ARG A 117 4.86 -4.58 1.15
N GLN A 118 3.70 -5.11 1.54
CA GLN A 118 2.71 -5.61 0.57
C GLN A 118 2.19 -4.47 -0.31
N CYS A 119 1.91 -3.30 0.28
CA CYS A 119 1.52 -2.12 -0.48
C CYS A 119 2.63 -1.68 -1.46
N LYS A 120 3.89 -1.68 -1.02
CA LYS A 120 5.05 -1.41 -1.87
C LYS A 120 5.13 -2.38 -3.05
N GLN A 121 4.96 -3.68 -2.81
CA GLN A 121 5.02 -4.67 -3.88
C GLN A 121 3.93 -4.40 -4.92
N ARG A 122 2.71 -4.09 -4.48
CA ARG A 122 1.62 -3.70 -5.39
C ARG A 122 1.94 -2.45 -6.21
N MET A 123 2.58 -1.45 -5.60
CA MET A 123 3.02 -0.25 -6.34
C MET A 123 4.09 -0.57 -7.38
N ILE A 124 5.02 -1.47 -7.08
CA ILE A 124 6.02 -1.97 -8.05
C ILE A 124 5.34 -2.71 -9.19
N ASP A 125 4.40 -3.60 -8.88
CA ASP A 125 3.70 -4.42 -9.88
C ASP A 125 2.86 -3.56 -10.85
N LEU A 126 2.40 -2.40 -10.39
CA LEU A 126 1.63 -1.41 -11.16
C LEU A 126 2.51 -0.28 -11.76
N ASP A 127 3.83 -0.38 -11.63
CA ASP A 127 4.83 0.56 -12.18
C ASP A 127 4.66 2.02 -11.68
N TYR A 128 4.23 2.19 -10.42
CA TYR A 128 4.19 3.50 -9.78
C TYR A 128 5.57 3.92 -9.24
N GLU A 129 5.87 5.22 -9.29
CA GLU A 129 6.96 5.77 -8.50
C GLU A 129 6.63 5.67 -7.01
N TRP A 130 7.61 5.23 -6.22
CA TRP A 130 7.42 5.01 -4.79
C TRP A 130 8.66 5.37 -3.99
N MET A 131 8.44 5.83 -2.76
CA MET A 131 9.48 6.04 -1.76
C MET A 131 8.96 5.57 -0.40
N GLU A 132 9.63 4.58 0.19
CA GLU A 132 9.30 4.10 1.53
C GLU A 132 9.72 5.15 2.56
N ARG A 133 8.83 5.44 3.50
CA ARG A 133 9.06 6.39 4.59
C ARG A 133 8.64 5.75 5.91
N SER A 134 9.35 6.11 6.96
CA SER A 134 8.98 5.69 8.31
C SER A 134 9.19 6.81 9.33
N CYS A 135 8.47 6.71 10.43
CA CYS A 135 8.51 7.66 11.53
C CYS A 135 8.19 6.94 12.84
N THR A 136 8.96 7.25 13.88
CA THR A 136 8.64 6.81 15.24
C THR A 136 7.55 7.69 15.80
N LEU A 137 6.42 7.08 16.19
CA LEU A 137 5.29 7.78 16.79
C LEU A 137 5.42 7.81 18.31
N ASN A 138 5.11 8.98 18.87
CA ASN A 138 4.81 9.12 20.28
C ASN A 138 3.37 8.70 20.59
N GLU A 139 3.05 8.53 21.87
CA GLU A 139 1.74 8.03 22.31
C GLU A 139 0.57 8.91 21.84
N THR A 140 0.73 10.24 21.84
CA THR A 140 -0.26 11.18 21.29
C THR A 140 -0.50 10.99 19.79
N GLN A 141 0.56 10.77 19.00
CA GLN A 141 0.44 10.56 17.55
C GLN A 141 -0.19 9.21 17.23
N ARG A 142 0.09 8.19 18.05
CA ARG A 142 -0.56 6.88 17.94
C ARG A 142 -2.07 6.99 18.16
N GLN A 143 -2.49 7.74 19.19
CA GLN A 143 -3.90 7.96 19.47
C GLN A 143 -4.59 8.75 18.35
N GLN A 144 -3.92 9.77 17.79
CA GLN A 144 -4.42 10.50 16.62
C GLN A 144 -4.59 9.59 15.39
N LEU A 145 -3.69 8.62 15.18
CA LEU A 145 -3.80 7.64 14.10
C LEU A 145 -5.02 6.73 14.30
N GLU A 146 -5.28 6.27 15.53
CA GLU A 146 -6.45 5.45 15.89
C GLU A 146 -7.77 6.24 15.74
N GLU A 147 -7.74 7.54 15.97
CA GLU A 147 -8.86 8.46 15.74
C GLU A 147 -9.06 8.82 14.25
N GLY A 148 -8.22 8.30 13.35
CA GLY A 148 -8.31 8.54 11.90
C GLY A 148 -7.66 9.84 11.42
N GLN A 149 -6.89 10.53 12.27
CA GLN A 149 -6.17 11.76 11.92
C GLN A 149 -4.82 11.50 11.24
N THR A 150 -4.78 10.55 10.31
CA THR A 150 -3.54 10.07 9.67
C THR A 150 -2.76 11.19 8.98
N ALA A 151 -3.43 12.14 8.33
CA ALA A 151 -2.77 13.26 7.66
C ALA A 151 -1.98 14.17 8.63
N VAL A 152 -2.54 14.42 9.84
CA VAL A 152 -1.90 15.24 10.88
C VAL A 152 -0.68 14.53 11.45
N VAL A 153 -0.78 13.22 11.64
CA VAL A 153 0.34 12.38 12.10
C VAL A 153 1.48 12.40 11.08
N LEU A 154 1.16 12.30 9.78
CA LEU A 154 2.15 12.32 8.71
C LEU A 154 2.81 13.69 8.53
N GLU A 155 2.06 14.79 8.70
CA GLU A 155 2.61 16.15 8.68
C GLU A 155 3.59 16.38 9.84
N GLY A 156 3.24 15.90 11.04
CA GLY A 156 4.09 15.99 12.23
C GLY A 156 5.29 15.03 12.22
N CYS A 157 5.36 14.11 11.26
CA CYS A 157 6.42 13.14 11.16
C CYS A 157 7.62 13.70 10.39
N THR A 158 8.73 13.89 11.09
CA THR A 158 10.06 14.08 10.49
C THR A 158 10.55 12.77 9.88
N SER A 159 9.91 12.38 8.78
CA SER A 159 10.24 11.18 8.01
C SER A 159 11.74 11.12 7.73
N GLN A 160 12.39 10.07 8.22
CA GLN A 160 13.76 9.74 7.84
C GLN A 160 13.73 9.06 6.45
N PRO A 161 14.67 9.39 5.55
CA PRO A 161 14.83 8.69 4.28
C PRO A 161 15.36 7.26 4.48
#